data_AF-A0A7C5N254-F1
#
_entry.id   AF-A0A7C5N254-F1
#
_cell.length_a   1.000
_cell.length_b   1.000
_cell.length_c   1.000
_cell.angle_alpha   90.00
_cell.angle_beta   90.00
_cell.angle_gamma   90.00
#
_symmetry.space_group_name_H-M   'P 1'
#
loop_
_entity.id
_entity.type
_entity.pdbx_description
1 polymer ?
#
loop_
_entity_poly.entity_id
_entity_poly.type
_entity_poly.pdbx_seq_one_letter_code
_entity_poly.pdbx_strand_id
1 'polypeptide(L)'
;MECASATSARGPSWGASCGACAATPPRSDRENRSASRTSRCSNAAARRSSSRPAATPSPPPPALSSPLTRPLVAALKRASVLQRTVSARIHRAAPAHLVLVYFPAMPRAARRTSNDISTVIGAAREGRFSPVHVLLGSETFLVERAIRLLKQASLGDGPPGFNDDVFHGAAGLSGQKIVAAAKTLPMMANARFVLVRSVDKMSTEEQAHLAAYVSAPVDSTCVVLVAPKLHGQSKLSKAAKKAKVIAEAKPLKGSALRRFAKEESKRRGHSLGPRAAEALVESIGEDLGALDDAIERLSLYVGGGAKIDAAAVEACVSRVAADSIWALVDAVGMRDTKRALEAAGSLLDNREAPLRILAMVARQLRIVAKMRDALLSGLRGGDAAAKAGAPPFKARELTDSARRFTSVQLAFAFDVLADADLALKGSKRPGELVLEEAILTLCAGRPRIRERVARRSRTYK
;
A
#
# COMPACT_ATOMS: atom_id res chain seq x y z
N MET A 1 51.80 -0.25 -30.23
CA MET A 1 53.10 0.20 -29.69
C MET A 1 52.96 0.23 -28.18
N GLU A 2 53.70 -0.70 -27.54
CA GLU A 2 54.32 -0.72 -26.19
C GLU A 2 54.02 0.42 -25.19
N CYS A 3 54.01 0.27 -23.86
CA CYS A 3 54.52 -0.71 -22.89
C CYS A 3 53.83 -0.41 -21.52
N ALA A 4 53.53 -1.37 -20.63
CA ALA A 4 54.30 -1.75 -19.42
C ALA A 4 54.80 -0.54 -18.57
N SER A 5 54.74 -0.46 -17.23
CA SER A 5 54.88 -1.48 -16.17
C SER A 5 54.64 -0.87 -14.78
N ALA A 6 54.40 -1.75 -13.80
CA ALA A 6 54.20 -1.54 -12.37
C ALA A 6 55.38 -0.91 -11.59
N THR A 7 55.13 -0.36 -10.39
CA THR A 7 55.98 -0.63 -9.20
C THR A 7 55.26 -0.35 -7.86
N SER A 8 55.57 -1.21 -6.91
CA SER A 8 55.17 -1.34 -5.50
C SER A 8 55.67 -0.24 -4.53
N ALA A 9 55.06 -0.12 -3.34
CA ALA A 9 55.64 -0.53 -2.03
C ALA A 9 55.26 0.35 -0.81
N ARG A 10 54.82 -0.35 0.26
CA ARG A 10 55.11 -0.19 1.71
C ARG A 10 54.66 1.07 2.50
N GLY A 11 53.97 0.82 3.63
CA GLY A 11 53.81 1.73 4.80
C GLY A 11 55.12 1.89 5.61
N PRO A 12 55.14 2.32 6.91
CA PRO A 12 54.12 2.18 7.98
C PRO A 12 54.02 3.34 9.04
N SER A 13 53.28 3.07 10.14
CA SER A 13 53.37 3.55 11.55
C SER A 13 53.17 5.04 11.89
N TRP A 14 52.14 5.44 12.66
CA TRP A 14 51.96 5.43 14.14
C TRP A 14 52.94 6.32 14.93
N GLY A 15 52.40 7.31 15.65
CA GLY A 15 53.08 8.10 16.68
C GLY A 15 52.09 8.94 17.49
N ALA A 16 52.01 8.67 18.79
CA ALA A 16 51.15 9.31 19.79
C ALA A 16 51.91 10.37 20.62
N SER A 17 51.20 11.35 21.18
CA SER A 17 51.50 12.08 22.46
C SER A 17 50.41 13.15 22.66
N CYS A 18 49.55 13.07 23.68
CA CYS A 18 49.72 13.52 25.08
C CYS A 18 49.93 15.03 25.29
N GLY A 19 49.02 15.65 26.06
CA GLY A 19 49.17 17.01 26.59
C GLY A 19 47.90 17.53 27.28
N ALA A 20 47.78 17.29 28.58
CA ALA A 20 46.78 17.88 29.47
C ALA A 20 47.12 19.33 29.83
N CYS A 21 46.13 20.18 30.09
CA CYS A 21 46.23 21.28 31.07
C CYS A 21 44.84 21.84 31.43
N ALA A 22 44.63 22.02 32.74
CA ALA A 22 43.45 22.56 33.39
C ALA A 22 43.48 24.10 33.46
N ALA A 23 42.30 24.75 33.51
CA ALA A 23 42.08 25.99 34.24
C ALA A 23 40.57 26.33 34.34
N THR A 24 40.12 26.69 35.53
CA THR A 24 38.80 27.23 35.89
C THR A 24 39.02 28.68 36.41
N PRO A 25 37.99 29.42 36.85
CA PRO A 25 37.12 30.39 36.15
C PRO A 25 37.53 31.87 36.40
N PRO A 26 36.63 32.86 36.17
CA PRO A 26 36.23 33.67 37.33
C PRO A 26 34.73 34.02 37.42
N ARG A 27 34.31 34.32 38.67
CA ARG A 27 33.06 34.94 39.12
C ARG A 27 33.25 36.45 39.34
N SER A 28 32.18 37.24 39.15
CA SER A 28 31.76 38.41 39.98
C SER A 28 30.36 38.87 39.47
N ASP A 29 29.28 38.77 40.23
CA ASP A 29 28.76 39.57 41.36
C ASP A 29 28.18 40.96 41.01
N ARG A 30 26.85 41.08 41.12
CA ARG A 30 26.03 42.15 41.76
C ARG A 30 24.56 42.04 41.30
N GLU A 31 23.63 41.57 42.14
CA GLU A 31 22.75 42.37 43.03
C GLU A 31 21.98 43.52 42.35
N ASN A 32 20.64 43.41 42.23
CA ASN A 32 19.72 44.21 43.04
C ASN A 32 18.26 43.69 43.02
N ARG A 33 17.55 44.03 44.11
CA ARG A 33 16.24 43.56 44.60
C ARG A 33 15.05 44.37 44.07
N SER A 34 13.87 43.75 44.06
CA SER A 34 12.56 44.23 44.61
C SER A 34 11.45 43.27 44.12
N ALA A 35 10.69 42.50 44.91
CA ALA A 35 9.89 42.68 46.14
C ALA A 35 8.51 43.34 45.94
N SER A 36 7.45 42.51 45.89
CA SER A 36 6.13 42.65 46.56
C SER A 36 5.20 41.50 46.09
N ARG A 37 4.87 40.48 46.93
CA ARG A 37 3.73 40.37 47.89
C ARG A 37 2.38 40.71 47.23
N THR A 38 1.38 39.82 47.18
CA THR A 38 0.60 39.14 48.26
C THR A 38 -0.13 37.91 47.66
N SER A 39 -0.15 36.67 48.17
CA SER A 39 -0.59 36.07 49.45
C SER A 39 -2.10 36.16 49.78
N ARG A 40 -2.81 35.02 49.62
CA ARG A 40 -3.87 34.40 50.47
C ARG A 40 -4.41 33.21 49.65
N CYS A 41 -4.21 31.92 49.95
CA CYS A 41 -4.21 31.13 51.17
C CYS A 41 -5.58 31.06 51.87
N SER A 42 -6.19 29.87 51.81
CA SER A 42 -7.09 29.31 52.82
C SER A 42 -6.93 27.80 52.79
N ASN A 43 -6.40 27.26 53.88
CA ASN A 43 -6.24 25.84 54.19
C ASN A 43 -7.54 25.26 54.76
N ALA A 44 -7.70 23.94 54.62
CA ALA A 44 -8.01 23.00 55.72
C ALA A 44 -7.92 21.57 55.15
N ALA A 45 -6.86 20.78 55.38
CA ALA A 45 -6.37 20.15 56.62
C ALA A 45 -7.12 18.86 57.01
N ALA A 46 -6.46 17.71 56.82
CA ALA A 46 -6.38 16.53 57.71
C ALA A 46 -5.76 15.36 56.91
N ARG A 47 -4.44 15.15 56.87
CA ARG A 47 -3.56 14.44 57.82
C ARG A 47 -4.08 13.10 58.36
N ARG A 48 -3.39 12.03 57.92
CA ARG A 48 -2.74 10.91 58.65
C ARG A 48 -2.72 9.72 57.67
N SER A 49 -1.73 8.85 57.52
CA SER A 49 -0.32 8.70 57.90
C SER A 49 0.00 7.24 57.56
N SER A 50 1.18 6.96 56.98
CA SER A 50 1.93 5.68 57.07
C SER A 50 1.24 4.35 56.71
N SER A 51 1.68 3.70 55.63
CA SER A 51 2.61 2.53 55.70
C SER A 51 2.47 1.63 54.45
N ARG A 52 3.56 1.49 53.69
CA ARG A 52 3.84 0.29 52.87
C ARG A 52 4.34 -0.81 53.83
N PRO A 53 4.09 -2.12 53.58
CA PRO A 53 4.91 -2.83 52.57
C PRO A 53 4.28 -4.07 51.88
N ALA A 54 5.02 -4.55 50.87
CA ALA A 54 5.20 -5.94 50.41
C ALA A 54 4.07 -6.68 49.64
N ALA A 55 4.56 -7.57 48.77
CA ALA A 55 3.89 -8.24 47.67
C ALA A 55 3.54 -9.72 47.97
N THR A 56 2.87 -10.36 46.99
CA THR A 56 2.61 -11.81 46.74
C THR A 56 1.21 -12.35 47.15
N PRO A 57 0.77 -13.52 46.65
CA PRO A 57 0.32 -13.78 45.28
C PRO A 57 -1.10 -14.41 45.22
N SER A 58 -1.61 -14.60 44.00
CA SER A 58 -2.93 -15.14 43.61
C SER A 58 -3.28 -16.54 44.16
N PRO A 59 -4.56 -16.87 44.41
CA PRO A 59 -4.98 -18.24 44.73
C PRO A 59 -5.41 -19.07 43.49
N PRO A 60 -5.27 -20.42 43.53
CA PRO A 60 -5.61 -21.37 42.43
C PRO A 60 -7.08 -21.88 42.50
N PRO A 61 -7.58 -22.61 41.48
CA PRO A 61 -8.97 -23.07 41.42
C PRO A 61 -9.19 -24.40 42.16
N PRO A 62 -10.42 -24.69 42.67
CA PRO A 62 -10.71 -25.97 43.29
C PRO A 62 -11.16 -27.03 42.29
N ALA A 63 -10.58 -28.24 42.41
CA ALA A 63 -11.02 -29.48 41.79
C ALA A 63 -11.67 -30.41 42.82
N LEU A 64 -12.89 -30.85 42.48
CA LEU A 64 -13.56 -32.14 42.70
C LEU A 64 -13.18 -33.03 43.90
N SER A 65 -14.20 -33.43 44.67
CA SER A 65 -14.41 -34.83 45.09
C SER A 65 -15.87 -35.12 45.48
N SER A 66 -16.48 -36.00 44.67
CA SER A 66 -17.52 -37.06 44.81
C SER A 66 -18.01 -37.47 46.23
N PRO A 67 -19.07 -38.32 46.45
CA PRO A 67 -19.58 -39.35 45.52
C PRO A 67 -21.08 -39.83 45.59
N LEU A 68 -21.44 -40.62 44.55
CA LEU A 68 -22.39 -41.77 44.51
C LEU A 68 -23.92 -41.57 44.62
N THR A 69 -24.63 -41.83 43.51
CA THR A 69 -25.39 -43.09 43.33
C THR A 69 -25.90 -43.27 41.89
N ARG A 70 -25.63 -44.44 41.32
CA ARG A 70 -26.23 -45.07 40.12
C ARG A 70 -27.19 -46.18 40.64
N PRO A 71 -28.01 -46.90 39.83
CA PRO A 71 -28.04 -46.96 38.36
C PRO A 71 -29.45 -46.96 37.71
N LEU A 72 -29.54 -46.63 36.43
CA LEU A 72 -30.56 -47.22 35.55
C LEU A 72 -29.98 -47.43 34.14
N VAL A 73 -29.50 -48.66 33.99
CA VAL A 73 -29.11 -49.32 32.76
C VAL A 73 -30.38 -49.65 31.98
N ALA A 74 -30.84 -48.78 31.09
CA ALA A 74 -31.96 -49.10 30.17
C ALA A 74 -32.12 -48.09 29.01
N ALA A 75 -31.06 -47.68 28.30
CA ALA A 75 -31.24 -46.87 27.08
C ALA A 75 -30.11 -46.96 26.02
N LEU A 76 -29.23 -47.98 26.10
CA LEU A 76 -28.11 -48.18 25.15
C LEU A 76 -28.02 -49.62 24.62
N LYS A 77 -29.16 -50.22 24.27
CA LYS A 77 -29.23 -51.46 23.46
C LYS A 77 -30.45 -51.43 22.53
N ARG A 78 -30.32 -50.68 21.44
CA ARG A 78 -31.15 -50.57 20.20
C ARG A 78 -30.69 -49.22 19.60
N ALA A 79 -29.84 -49.07 18.58
CA ALA A 79 -29.62 -49.88 17.41
C ALA A 79 -28.15 -49.73 16.96
N SER A 80 -27.33 -50.71 17.32
CA SER A 80 -26.08 -51.05 16.63
C SER A 80 -26.38 -52.24 15.71
N VAL A 81 -27.17 -52.01 14.67
CA VAL A 81 -27.44 -52.96 13.56
C VAL A 81 -27.66 -52.12 12.30
N LEU A 82 -26.57 -51.63 11.72
CA LEU A 82 -26.42 -51.23 10.31
C LEU A 82 -24.96 -50.83 10.05
N GLN A 83 -24.06 -51.77 10.34
CA GLN A 83 -22.79 -51.89 9.62
C GLN A 83 -22.91 -53.15 8.75
N ARG A 84 -22.26 -53.12 7.58
CA ARG A 84 -21.90 -54.26 6.70
C ARG A 84 -22.87 -54.63 5.58
N THR A 85 -22.96 -53.75 4.59
CA THR A 85 -23.02 -54.03 3.13
C THR A 85 -22.81 -52.65 2.50
N VAL A 86 -21.65 -52.25 1.99
CA VAL A 86 -21.07 -52.63 0.70
C VAL A 86 -19.56 -52.29 0.75
N SER A 87 -18.76 -53.23 1.26
CA SER A 87 -17.29 -53.26 1.10
C SER A 87 -16.88 -54.73 1.04
N ALA A 88 -17.35 -55.40 -0.02
CA ALA A 88 -16.97 -56.74 -0.43
C ALA A 88 -17.63 -56.99 -1.80
N ARG A 89 -16.85 -57.47 -2.79
CA ARG A 89 -17.04 -57.31 -4.27
C ARG A 89 -16.55 -55.92 -4.69
N ILE A 90 -15.30 -55.75 -5.10
CA ILE A 90 -14.73 -56.30 -6.34
C ILE A 90 -13.22 -56.54 -6.14
N HIS A 91 -12.83 -57.80 -5.97
CA HIS A 91 -11.49 -58.29 -6.29
C HIS A 91 -11.59 -59.80 -6.59
N ARG A 92 -11.67 -60.14 -7.88
CA ARG A 92 -11.05 -61.32 -8.54
C ARG A 92 -11.65 -61.51 -9.94
N ALA A 93 -10.93 -61.03 -10.95
CA ALA A 93 -10.67 -61.69 -12.24
C ALA A 93 -9.97 -60.66 -13.16
N ALA A 94 -8.71 -60.95 -13.54
CA ALA A 94 -7.96 -60.24 -14.58
C ALA A 94 -8.46 -60.69 -15.99
N PRO A 95 -8.10 -60.03 -17.11
CA PRO A 95 -6.71 -59.91 -17.58
C PRO A 95 -6.31 -58.50 -18.05
N ALA A 96 -5.00 -58.33 -18.16
CA ALA A 96 -4.30 -57.16 -18.66
C ALA A 96 -4.74 -56.75 -20.07
N HIS A 97 -5.25 -55.53 -20.22
CA HIS A 97 -5.18 -54.75 -21.48
C HIS A 97 -5.28 -53.26 -21.15
N LEU A 98 -4.28 -52.48 -21.58
CA LEU A 98 -4.34 -51.07 -21.92
C LEU A 98 -5.03 -50.14 -20.89
N VAL A 99 -4.27 -49.63 -19.90
CA VAL A 99 -4.67 -48.45 -19.14
C VAL A 99 -4.59 -47.25 -20.07
N LEU A 100 -5.64 -47.06 -20.86
CA LEU A 100 -5.93 -45.82 -21.55
C LEU A 100 -6.19 -44.80 -20.43
N VAL A 101 -5.18 -43.97 -20.15
CA VAL A 101 -5.31 -42.84 -19.23
C VAL A 101 -6.52 -42.05 -19.73
N TYR A 102 -7.63 -42.18 -19.00
CA TYR A 102 -8.86 -41.47 -19.28
C TYR A 102 -8.59 -39.99 -18.97
N PHE A 103 -8.12 -39.27 -19.98
CA PHE A 103 -8.01 -37.81 -19.95
C PHE A 103 -9.44 -37.27 -19.88
N PRO A 104 -9.88 -36.63 -18.78
CA PRO A 104 -11.18 -35.99 -18.76
C PRO A 104 -11.19 -34.91 -19.84
N ALA A 105 -12.08 -35.06 -20.81
CA ALA A 105 -12.31 -34.09 -21.86
C ALA A 105 -12.52 -32.70 -21.23
N MET A 106 -11.77 -31.71 -21.72
CA MET A 106 -11.88 -30.32 -21.27
C MET A 106 -13.35 -29.86 -21.31
N PRO A 107 -13.92 -29.37 -20.21
CA PRO A 107 -15.25 -28.80 -20.24
C PRO A 107 -15.23 -27.53 -21.08
N ARG A 108 -15.98 -27.55 -22.20
CA ARG A 108 -16.18 -26.39 -23.09
C ARG A 108 -16.52 -25.14 -22.28
N ALA A 109 -15.67 -24.12 -22.42
CA ALA A 109 -15.73 -22.87 -21.67
C ALA A 109 -17.14 -22.25 -21.65
N ALA A 110 -17.69 -22.09 -20.44
CA ALA A 110 -18.93 -21.38 -20.19
C ALA A 110 -18.75 -19.89 -20.55
N ARG A 111 -19.35 -19.47 -21.66
CA ARG A 111 -19.44 -18.07 -22.09
C ARG A 111 -20.45 -17.32 -21.20
N ARG A 112 -20.01 -16.80 -20.06
CA ARG A 112 -20.72 -15.72 -19.34
C ARG A 112 -19.75 -14.59 -19.06
N THR A 113 -19.97 -13.48 -19.74
CA THR A 113 -19.04 -12.35 -19.87
C THR A 113 -19.52 -11.18 -19.02
N SER A 114 -18.97 -11.00 -17.83
CA SER A 114 -18.72 -9.65 -17.36
C SER A 114 -17.27 -9.31 -17.71
N ASN A 115 -17.02 -8.09 -18.19
CA ASN A 115 -15.66 -7.63 -18.46
C ASN A 115 -14.90 -7.33 -17.16
N ASP A 116 -15.31 -7.86 -16.01
CA ASP A 116 -14.67 -7.58 -14.73
C ASP A 116 -13.63 -8.65 -14.40
N ILE A 117 -12.47 -8.21 -13.92
CA ILE A 117 -11.39 -9.11 -13.50
C ILE A 117 -11.80 -10.08 -12.38
N SER A 118 -12.82 -9.75 -11.60
CA SER A 118 -13.36 -10.62 -10.54
C SER A 118 -13.88 -11.96 -11.06
N THR A 119 -14.44 -12.00 -12.27
CA THR A 119 -14.93 -13.25 -12.87
C THR A 119 -13.80 -14.15 -13.33
N VAL A 120 -12.74 -13.57 -13.90
CA VAL A 120 -11.52 -14.30 -14.27
C VAL A 120 -10.84 -14.86 -13.02
N ILE A 121 -10.70 -14.06 -11.97
CA ILE A 121 -10.16 -14.51 -10.68
C ILE A 121 -11.00 -15.64 -10.09
N GLY A 122 -12.33 -15.55 -10.16
CA GLY A 122 -13.24 -16.60 -9.70
C GLY A 122 -13.06 -17.92 -10.46
N ALA A 123 -13.06 -17.86 -11.80
CA ALA A 123 -12.87 -19.04 -12.65
C ALA A 123 -11.50 -19.69 -12.44
N ALA A 124 -10.43 -18.88 -12.37
CA ALA A 124 -9.07 -19.37 -12.17
C ALA A 124 -8.89 -20.10 -10.83
N ARG A 125 -9.60 -19.68 -9.78
CA ARG A 125 -9.62 -20.37 -8.48
C ARG A 125 -10.24 -21.76 -8.53
N GLU A 126 -11.21 -21.95 -9.42
CA GLU A 126 -11.83 -23.26 -9.66
C GLU A 126 -10.99 -24.12 -10.62
N GLY A 127 -9.77 -23.69 -10.97
CA GLY A 127 -8.91 -24.36 -11.94
C GLY A 127 -9.36 -24.21 -13.39
N ARG A 128 -10.29 -23.28 -13.68
CA ARG A 128 -10.81 -23.04 -15.03
C ARG A 128 -10.14 -21.82 -15.66
N PHE A 129 -9.62 -21.97 -16.87
CA PHE A 129 -9.07 -20.86 -17.65
C PHE A 129 -9.53 -20.93 -19.10
N SER A 130 -9.60 -19.77 -19.74
CA SER A 130 -9.75 -19.64 -21.20
C SER A 130 -8.39 -19.58 -21.89
N PRO A 131 -8.29 -19.91 -23.20
CA PRO A 131 -7.02 -19.88 -23.92
C PRO A 131 -6.35 -18.51 -24.01
N VAL A 132 -7.14 -17.44 -23.94
CA VAL A 132 -6.65 -16.05 -24.01
C VAL A 132 -7.34 -15.20 -22.96
N HIS A 133 -6.57 -14.39 -22.26
CA HIS A 133 -7.03 -13.33 -21.35
C HIS A 133 -6.32 -12.02 -21.68
N VAL A 134 -7.09 -10.94 -21.78
CA VAL A 134 -6.56 -9.58 -21.93
C VAL A 134 -6.90 -8.78 -20.69
N LEU A 135 -5.93 -8.63 -19.80
CA LEU A 135 -6.06 -7.91 -18.53
C LEU A 135 -5.73 -6.44 -18.75
N LEU A 136 -6.73 -5.58 -18.62
CA LEU A 136 -6.61 -4.13 -18.78
C LEU A 136 -6.86 -3.41 -17.46
N GLY A 137 -6.01 -2.49 -17.04
CA GLY A 137 -6.35 -1.64 -15.89
C GLY A 137 -5.18 -1.07 -15.13
N SER A 138 -5.47 -0.06 -14.32
CA SER A 138 -4.48 0.60 -13.45
C SER A 138 -4.33 -0.10 -12.10
N GLU A 139 -5.28 -0.97 -11.71
CA GLU A 139 -5.22 -1.69 -10.43
C GLU A 139 -4.29 -2.91 -10.54
N THR A 140 -3.01 -2.71 -10.23
CA THR A 140 -1.96 -3.73 -10.36
C THR A 140 -2.17 -4.91 -9.44
N PHE A 141 -2.72 -4.71 -8.23
CA PHE A 141 -2.92 -5.80 -7.27
C PHE A 141 -3.85 -6.88 -7.84
N LEU A 142 -4.99 -6.48 -8.43
CA LEU A 142 -5.94 -7.43 -9.03
C LEU A 142 -5.37 -8.12 -10.27
N VAL A 143 -4.58 -7.39 -11.07
CA VAL A 143 -3.91 -7.93 -12.25
C VAL A 143 -2.90 -9.01 -11.87
N GLU A 144 -1.98 -8.72 -10.93
CA GLU A 144 -0.99 -9.70 -10.46
C GLU A 144 -1.66 -10.92 -9.82
N ARG A 145 -2.75 -10.70 -9.08
CA ARG A 145 -3.53 -11.80 -8.51
C ARG A 145 -4.13 -12.69 -9.58
N ALA A 146 -4.72 -12.11 -10.63
CA ALA A 146 -5.29 -12.87 -11.74
C ALA A 146 -4.20 -13.67 -12.48
N ILE A 147 -3.04 -13.06 -12.75
CA ILE A 147 -1.89 -13.72 -13.39
C ILE A 147 -1.44 -14.93 -12.55
N ARG A 148 -1.28 -14.76 -11.24
CA ARG A 148 -0.86 -15.83 -10.33
C ARG A 148 -1.82 -17.01 -10.37
N LEU A 149 -3.13 -16.73 -10.27
CA LEU A 149 -4.17 -17.76 -10.28
C LEU A 149 -4.30 -18.45 -11.64
N LEU A 150 -4.19 -17.71 -12.75
CA LEU A 150 -4.18 -18.29 -14.09
C LEU A 150 -2.94 -19.15 -14.35
N LYS A 151 -1.76 -18.72 -13.85
CA LYS A 151 -0.54 -19.52 -13.90
C LYS A 151 -0.72 -20.84 -13.14
N GLN A 152 -1.27 -20.78 -11.93
CA GLN A 152 -1.55 -21.97 -11.13
C GLN A 152 -2.59 -22.89 -11.79
N ALA A 153 -3.67 -22.33 -12.33
CA ALA A 153 -4.73 -23.09 -12.99
C ALA A 153 -4.27 -23.77 -14.30
N SER A 154 -3.33 -23.16 -15.02
CA SER A 154 -2.83 -23.70 -16.30
C SER A 154 -1.71 -24.72 -16.13
N LEU A 155 -0.74 -24.45 -15.25
CA LEU A 155 0.41 -25.32 -15.04
C LEU A 155 0.13 -26.47 -14.06
N GLY A 156 -0.83 -26.30 -13.15
CA GLY A 156 -1.06 -27.24 -12.05
C GLY A 156 0.23 -27.45 -11.23
N ASP A 157 0.52 -28.71 -10.92
CA ASP A 157 1.74 -29.14 -10.22
C ASP A 157 2.88 -29.55 -11.18
N GLY A 158 2.83 -29.13 -12.44
CA GLY A 158 3.87 -29.43 -13.43
C GLY A 158 5.22 -28.78 -13.10
N PRO A 159 6.34 -29.31 -13.62
CA PRO A 159 7.67 -28.76 -13.37
C PRO A 159 7.77 -27.31 -13.86
N PRO A 160 8.16 -26.34 -12.99
CA PRO A 160 8.30 -24.95 -13.38
C PRO A 160 9.45 -24.78 -14.39
N GLY A 161 9.33 -23.83 -15.31
CA GLY A 161 10.38 -23.44 -16.27
C GLY A 161 10.28 -24.08 -17.65
N PHE A 162 9.47 -25.14 -17.84
CA PHE A 162 9.31 -25.79 -19.16
C PHE A 162 8.12 -25.28 -19.95
N ASN A 163 7.04 -24.93 -19.24
CA ASN A 163 5.75 -24.60 -19.83
C ASN A 163 5.32 -23.15 -19.52
N ASP A 164 6.19 -22.32 -18.97
CA ASP A 164 5.93 -20.90 -18.73
C ASP A 164 6.91 -19.98 -19.44
N ASP A 165 6.37 -19.09 -20.29
CA ASP A 165 7.13 -18.01 -20.90
C ASP A 165 6.64 -16.66 -20.38
N VAL A 166 7.59 -15.76 -20.08
CA VAL A 166 7.29 -14.37 -19.71
C VAL A 166 7.98 -13.43 -20.66
N PHE A 167 7.18 -12.63 -21.35
CA PHE A 167 7.62 -11.59 -22.28
C PHE A 167 7.30 -10.21 -21.71
N HIS A 168 8.21 -9.27 -21.92
CA HIS A 168 8.01 -7.86 -21.59
C HIS A 168 7.98 -7.03 -22.86
N GLY A 169 6.91 -6.26 -23.07
CA GLY A 169 6.77 -5.33 -24.18
C GLY A 169 7.83 -4.23 -24.11
N ALA A 170 8.93 -4.44 -24.83
CA ALA A 170 10.01 -3.49 -25.05
C ALA A 170 10.20 -3.27 -26.56
N ALA A 171 10.89 -2.19 -26.93
CA ALA A 171 11.26 -1.93 -28.32
C ALA A 171 12.15 -3.09 -28.82
N GLY A 172 11.71 -3.79 -29.87
CA GLY A 172 12.42 -4.91 -30.48
C GLY A 172 11.86 -6.31 -30.16
N LEU A 173 10.85 -6.44 -29.31
CA LEU A 173 10.18 -7.73 -29.11
C LEU A 173 9.25 -8.05 -30.28
N SER A 174 9.54 -9.14 -30.99
CA SER A 174 8.66 -9.62 -32.06
C SER A 174 7.47 -10.41 -31.51
N GLY A 175 6.26 -9.99 -31.87
CA GLY A 175 5.00 -10.69 -31.65
C GLY A 175 4.95 -12.05 -32.35
N GLN A 176 5.70 -12.26 -33.44
CA GLN A 176 5.82 -13.60 -34.03
C GLN A 176 6.48 -14.60 -33.07
N LYS A 177 7.50 -14.18 -32.31
CA LYS A 177 8.14 -15.04 -31.30
C LYS A 177 7.15 -15.43 -30.19
N ILE A 178 6.32 -14.49 -29.76
CA ILE A 178 5.27 -14.74 -28.76
C ILE A 178 4.25 -15.74 -29.30
N VAL A 179 3.80 -15.56 -30.55
CA VAL A 179 2.84 -16.47 -31.19
C VAL A 179 3.44 -17.86 -31.39
N ALA A 180 4.73 -17.96 -31.73
CA ALA A 180 5.44 -19.23 -31.85
C ALA A 180 5.51 -19.96 -30.49
N ALA A 181 5.87 -19.25 -29.42
CA ALA A 181 5.83 -19.79 -28.07
C ALA A 181 4.42 -20.26 -27.68
N ALA A 182 3.38 -19.47 -27.98
CA ALA A 182 2.00 -19.82 -27.68
C ALA A 182 1.43 -21.00 -28.50
N LYS A 183 2.03 -21.30 -29.65
CA LYS A 183 1.70 -22.46 -30.50
C LYS A 183 2.54 -23.69 -30.18
N THR A 184 3.56 -23.57 -29.34
CA THR A 184 4.39 -24.70 -28.93
C THR A 184 3.58 -25.60 -28.00
N LEU A 185 3.54 -26.90 -28.32
CA LEU A 185 2.83 -27.88 -27.51
C LEU A 185 3.42 -27.95 -26.10
N PRO A 186 2.59 -28.06 -25.05
CA PRO A 186 3.08 -28.22 -23.69
C PRO A 186 3.84 -29.55 -23.54
N MET A 187 4.95 -29.52 -22.82
CA MET A 187 5.77 -30.68 -22.55
C MET A 187 5.39 -31.28 -21.20
N MET A 188 4.85 -32.51 -21.19
CA MET A 188 4.44 -33.21 -19.96
C MET A 188 3.47 -32.41 -19.06
N ALA A 189 2.67 -31.52 -19.64
CA ALA A 189 1.67 -30.73 -18.93
C ALA A 189 0.39 -30.59 -19.74
N ASN A 190 -0.71 -30.26 -19.07
CA ASN A 190 -2.02 -30.08 -19.71
C ASN A 190 -2.10 -28.80 -20.53
N ALA A 191 -1.37 -27.76 -20.11
CA ALA A 191 -1.34 -26.49 -20.81
C ALA A 191 0.00 -25.76 -20.69
N ARG A 192 0.27 -24.90 -21.68
CA ARG A 192 1.38 -23.93 -21.66
C ARG A 192 0.86 -22.58 -21.17
N PHE A 193 1.64 -21.86 -20.37
CA PHE A 193 1.35 -20.52 -19.91
C PHE A 193 2.26 -19.50 -20.60
N VAL A 194 1.68 -18.47 -21.22
CA VAL A 194 2.44 -17.39 -21.87
C VAL A 194 1.95 -16.06 -21.34
N LEU A 195 2.82 -15.33 -20.65
CA LEU A 195 2.53 -14.00 -20.12
C LEU A 195 3.22 -12.93 -20.95
N VAL A 196 2.47 -11.93 -21.40
CA VAL A 196 3.02 -10.75 -22.07
C VAL A 196 2.66 -9.50 -21.27
N ARG A 197 3.67 -8.89 -20.65
CA ARG A 197 3.53 -7.66 -19.87
C ARG A 197 3.72 -6.44 -20.76
N SER A 198 3.00 -5.35 -20.48
CA SER A 198 3.11 -4.07 -21.19
C SER A 198 2.92 -4.17 -22.71
N VAL A 199 1.87 -4.86 -23.15
CA VAL A 199 1.55 -5.03 -24.58
C VAL A 199 1.29 -3.68 -25.27
N ASP A 200 0.91 -2.66 -24.51
CA ASP A 200 0.73 -1.27 -24.98
C ASP A 200 2.00 -0.64 -25.56
N LYS A 201 3.18 -1.08 -25.11
CA LYS A 201 4.47 -0.55 -25.57
C LYS A 201 4.99 -1.23 -26.84
N MET A 202 4.35 -2.31 -27.29
CA MET A 202 4.71 -2.97 -28.54
C MET A 202 4.27 -2.15 -29.75
N SER A 203 4.97 -2.31 -30.89
CA SER A 203 4.58 -1.65 -32.14
C SER A 203 3.22 -2.16 -32.63
N THR A 204 2.55 -1.35 -33.45
CA THR A 204 1.24 -1.67 -34.02
C THR A 204 1.26 -2.91 -34.92
N GLU A 205 2.39 -3.16 -35.59
CA GLU A 205 2.64 -4.34 -36.41
C GLU A 205 2.71 -5.61 -35.56
N GLU A 206 3.47 -5.58 -34.47
CA GLU A 206 3.64 -6.74 -33.59
C GLU A 206 2.35 -7.05 -32.81
N GLN A 207 1.58 -6.03 -32.46
CA GLN A 207 0.22 -6.21 -31.93
C GLN A 207 -0.73 -6.86 -32.94
N ALA A 208 -0.50 -6.71 -34.25
CA ALA A 208 -1.33 -7.35 -35.28
C ALA A 208 -1.12 -8.87 -35.32
N HIS A 209 0.10 -9.36 -35.07
CA HIS A 209 0.38 -10.79 -34.94
C HIS A 209 -0.36 -11.40 -33.75
N LEU A 210 -0.37 -10.69 -32.60
CA LEU A 210 -1.16 -11.11 -31.44
C LEU A 210 -2.66 -11.09 -31.74
N ALA A 211 -3.17 -10.07 -32.45
CA ALA A 211 -4.58 -10.00 -32.83
C ALA A 211 -5.03 -11.18 -33.71
N ALA A 212 -4.15 -11.64 -34.61
CA ALA A 212 -4.41 -12.84 -35.42
C ALA A 212 -4.51 -14.10 -34.54
N TYR A 213 -3.62 -14.26 -33.55
CA TYR A 213 -3.68 -15.37 -32.60
C TYR A 213 -4.96 -15.34 -31.74
N VAL A 214 -5.39 -14.17 -31.25
CA VAL A 214 -6.63 -14.03 -30.47
C VAL A 214 -7.87 -14.50 -31.26
N SER A 215 -7.83 -14.41 -32.59
CA SER A 215 -8.94 -14.85 -33.44
C SER A 215 -9.01 -16.37 -33.63
N ALA A 216 -7.89 -17.08 -33.45
CA ALA A 216 -7.78 -18.54 -33.56
C ALA A 216 -6.77 -19.06 -32.52
N PRO A 217 -7.14 -19.07 -31.23
CA PRO A 217 -6.24 -19.47 -30.16
C PRO A 217 -6.06 -21.00 -30.10
N VAL A 218 -5.00 -21.43 -29.44
CA VAL A 218 -4.73 -22.85 -29.18
C VAL A 218 -5.30 -23.21 -27.81
N ASP A 219 -6.20 -24.21 -27.76
CA ASP A 219 -6.92 -24.56 -26.53
C ASP A 219 -6.00 -25.10 -25.41
N SER A 220 -4.84 -25.66 -25.77
CA SER A 220 -3.82 -26.15 -24.82
C SER A 220 -2.86 -25.07 -24.31
N THR A 221 -3.14 -23.79 -24.57
CA THR A 221 -2.28 -22.67 -24.13
C THR A 221 -3.12 -21.60 -23.45
N CYS A 222 -2.66 -21.10 -22.31
CA CYS A 222 -3.19 -19.93 -21.62
C CYS A 222 -2.29 -18.72 -21.90
N VAL A 223 -2.71 -17.86 -22.83
CA VAL A 223 -2.03 -16.59 -23.13
C VAL A 223 -2.65 -15.46 -22.32
N VAL A 224 -1.83 -14.75 -21.54
CA VAL A 224 -2.25 -13.60 -20.73
C VAL A 224 -1.55 -12.35 -21.22
N LEU A 225 -2.33 -11.41 -21.78
CA LEU A 225 -1.86 -10.12 -22.26
C LEU A 225 -2.20 -9.05 -21.23
N VAL A 226 -1.21 -8.28 -20.79
CA VAL A 226 -1.37 -7.28 -19.73
C VAL A 226 -1.02 -5.89 -20.25
N ALA A 227 -1.90 -4.93 -20.05
CA ALA A 227 -1.64 -3.52 -20.35
C ALA A 227 -2.44 -2.59 -19.40
N PRO A 228 -1.94 -1.41 -19.04
CA PRO A 228 -2.72 -0.43 -18.26
C PRO A 228 -3.94 0.05 -19.05
N LYS A 229 -3.74 0.32 -20.34
CA LYS A 229 -4.76 0.74 -21.29
C LYS A 229 -4.32 0.34 -22.68
N LEU A 230 -5.28 -0.10 -23.51
CA LEU A 230 -5.02 -0.41 -24.92
C LEU A 230 -5.65 0.65 -25.82
N HIS A 231 -4.99 0.97 -26.94
CA HIS A 231 -5.52 1.91 -27.91
C HIS A 231 -6.81 1.35 -28.54
N GLY A 232 -7.91 2.09 -28.45
CA GLY A 232 -9.24 1.60 -28.84
C GLY A 232 -9.35 1.16 -30.30
N GLN A 233 -8.59 1.81 -31.20
CA GLN A 233 -8.55 1.51 -32.64
C GLN A 233 -7.54 0.42 -33.02
N SER A 234 -6.73 -0.09 -32.10
CA SER A 234 -5.75 -1.15 -32.39
C SER A 234 -6.46 -2.42 -32.87
N LYS A 235 -5.82 -3.17 -33.78
CA LYS A 235 -6.32 -4.47 -34.27
C LYS A 235 -6.52 -5.45 -33.10
N LEU A 236 -5.61 -5.43 -32.12
CA LEU A 236 -5.69 -6.25 -30.91
C LEU A 236 -6.93 -5.92 -30.06
N SER A 237 -7.22 -4.64 -29.83
CA SER A 237 -8.44 -4.21 -29.11
C SER A 237 -9.71 -4.71 -29.81
N LYS A 238 -9.79 -4.61 -31.14
CA LYS A 238 -10.95 -5.08 -31.92
C LYS A 238 -11.10 -6.60 -31.84
N ALA A 239 -10.01 -7.36 -31.98
CA ALA A 239 -10.01 -8.81 -31.86
C ALA A 239 -10.42 -9.27 -30.45
N ALA A 240 -9.84 -8.67 -29.41
CA ALA A 240 -10.13 -9.01 -28.01
C ALA A 240 -11.60 -8.71 -27.63
N LYS A 241 -12.18 -7.61 -28.14
CA LYS A 241 -13.60 -7.29 -27.97
C LYS A 241 -14.51 -8.31 -28.67
N LYS A 242 -14.17 -8.70 -29.91
CA LYS A 242 -14.93 -9.71 -30.67
C LYS A 242 -14.91 -11.08 -29.98
N ALA A 243 -13.77 -11.47 -29.43
CA ALA A 243 -13.59 -12.72 -28.69
C ALA A 243 -14.12 -12.68 -27.25
N LYS A 244 -14.48 -11.49 -26.72
CA LYS A 244 -14.91 -11.25 -25.33
C LYS A 244 -13.94 -11.78 -24.27
N VAL A 245 -12.65 -11.57 -24.51
CA VAL A 245 -11.54 -12.02 -23.63
C VAL A 245 -10.95 -10.88 -22.78
N ILE A 246 -11.60 -9.72 -22.74
CA ILE A 246 -11.14 -8.54 -22.00
C ILE A 246 -11.66 -8.59 -20.57
N ALA A 247 -10.74 -8.43 -19.62
CA ALA A 247 -11.06 -8.25 -18.21
C ALA A 247 -10.42 -6.96 -17.69
N GLU A 248 -11.25 -6.07 -17.15
CA GLU A 248 -10.89 -4.76 -16.65
C GLU A 248 -10.65 -4.79 -15.14
N ALA A 249 -9.49 -4.30 -14.71
CA ALA A 249 -9.06 -4.09 -13.34
C ALA A 249 -9.15 -2.60 -12.99
N LYS A 250 -10.34 -2.18 -12.55
CA LYS A 250 -10.58 -0.79 -12.12
C LYS A 250 -10.21 -0.62 -10.64
N PRO A 251 -9.63 0.52 -10.24
CA PRO A 251 -9.44 0.86 -8.84
C PRO A 251 -10.78 0.80 -8.08
N LEU A 252 -10.78 0.16 -6.92
CA LEU A 252 -11.96 0.03 -6.08
C LEU A 252 -12.07 1.23 -5.15
N LYS A 253 -13.26 1.81 -5.03
CA LYS A 253 -13.52 2.97 -4.16
C LYS A 253 -14.76 2.77 -3.30
N GLY A 254 -14.78 3.42 -2.14
CA GLY A 254 -15.95 3.50 -1.26
C GLY A 254 -16.57 2.13 -0.93
N SER A 255 -17.81 1.91 -1.36
CA SER A 255 -18.54 0.67 -1.06
C SER A 255 -17.93 -0.58 -1.71
N ALA A 256 -17.31 -0.46 -2.88
CA ALA A 256 -16.66 -1.58 -3.56
C ALA A 256 -15.45 -2.10 -2.77
N LEU A 257 -14.71 -1.19 -2.12
CA LEU A 257 -13.56 -1.52 -1.29
C LEU A 257 -13.97 -2.24 -0.01
N ARG A 258 -15.04 -1.77 0.65
CA ARG A 258 -15.63 -2.47 1.82
C ARG A 258 -16.15 -3.87 1.44
N ARG A 259 -16.73 -4.00 0.25
CA ARG A 259 -17.17 -5.30 -0.27
C ARG A 259 -15.99 -6.24 -0.50
N PHE A 260 -14.92 -5.74 -1.12
CA PHE A 260 -13.69 -6.48 -1.32
C PHE A 260 -13.10 -6.98 0.01
N ALA A 261 -12.99 -6.11 1.02
CA ALA A 261 -12.50 -6.49 2.36
C ALA A 261 -13.33 -7.61 3.00
N LYS A 262 -14.67 -7.55 2.86
CA LYS A 262 -15.57 -8.60 3.36
C LYS A 262 -15.38 -9.93 2.63
N GLU A 263 -15.26 -9.89 1.30
CA GLU A 263 -15.04 -11.09 0.47
C GLU A 263 -13.65 -11.72 0.71
N GLU A 264 -12.63 -10.89 0.95
CA GLU A 264 -11.28 -11.32 1.34
C GLU A 264 -11.29 -12.00 2.71
N SER A 265 -11.89 -11.37 3.71
CA SER A 265 -12.01 -11.91 5.07
C SER A 265 -12.78 -13.24 5.07
N LYS A 266 -13.91 -13.29 4.34
CA LYS A 266 -14.72 -14.52 4.23
C LYS A 266 -13.93 -15.67 3.61
N ARG A 267 -13.08 -15.38 2.62
CA ARG A 267 -12.23 -16.42 2.01
C ARG A 267 -11.19 -16.96 2.97
N ARG A 268 -10.69 -16.14 3.89
CA ARG A 268 -9.78 -16.59 4.96
C ARG A 268 -10.52 -17.26 6.12
N GLY A 269 -11.84 -17.45 6.02
CA GLY A 269 -12.66 -18.13 7.02
C GLY A 269 -13.25 -17.21 8.09
N HIS A 270 -13.14 -15.89 7.93
CA HIS A 270 -13.57 -14.92 8.94
C HIS A 270 -14.75 -14.06 8.47
N SER A 271 -15.64 -13.71 9.40
CA SER A 271 -16.67 -12.71 9.12
C SER A 271 -16.16 -11.32 9.47
N LEU A 272 -16.33 -10.35 8.56
CA LEU A 272 -15.96 -8.95 8.80
C LEU A 272 -17.22 -8.12 9.06
N GLY A 273 -17.33 -7.58 10.29
CA GLY A 273 -18.46 -6.73 10.67
C GLY A 273 -18.54 -5.44 9.83
N PRO A 274 -19.73 -4.84 9.61
CA PRO A 274 -19.86 -3.60 8.83
C PRO A 274 -19.01 -2.44 9.36
N ARG A 275 -19.02 -2.22 10.68
CA ARG A 275 -18.20 -1.19 11.34
C ARG A 275 -16.70 -1.48 11.25
N ALA A 276 -16.31 -2.75 11.36
CA ALA A 276 -14.92 -3.17 11.20
C ALA A 276 -14.43 -2.95 9.77
N ALA A 277 -15.27 -3.25 8.75
CA ALA A 277 -14.94 -2.99 7.35
C ALA A 277 -14.80 -1.50 7.05
N GLU A 278 -15.60 -0.65 7.69
CA GLU A 278 -15.49 0.80 7.57
C GLU A 278 -14.21 1.32 8.21
N ALA A 279 -13.96 0.96 9.48
CA ALA A 279 -12.75 1.34 10.21
C ALA A 279 -11.48 0.87 9.50
N LEU A 280 -11.49 -0.34 8.92
CA LEU A 280 -10.36 -0.90 8.19
C LEU A 280 -10.07 -0.11 6.91
N VAL A 281 -11.10 0.21 6.14
CA VAL A 281 -10.95 0.99 4.90
C VAL A 281 -10.53 2.42 5.19
N GLU A 282 -11.06 3.03 6.24
CA GLU A 282 -10.65 4.36 6.69
C GLU A 282 -9.19 4.38 7.17
N SER A 283 -8.75 3.31 7.84
CA SER A 283 -7.41 3.20 8.39
C SER A 283 -6.33 2.81 7.39
N ILE A 284 -6.68 2.38 6.17
CA ILE A 284 -5.72 1.93 5.14
C ILE A 284 -5.82 2.76 3.85
N GLY A 285 -7.02 3.25 3.54
CA GLY A 285 -7.29 3.94 2.29
C GLY A 285 -7.52 2.99 1.12
N GLU A 286 -7.17 3.44 -0.10
CA GLU A 286 -7.54 2.77 -1.36
C GLU A 286 -6.51 1.72 -1.84
N ASP A 287 -5.43 1.47 -1.09
CA ASP A 287 -4.41 0.48 -1.46
C ASP A 287 -4.90 -0.96 -1.18
N LEU A 288 -5.18 -1.72 -2.24
CA LEU A 288 -5.65 -3.11 -2.13
C LEU A 288 -4.61 -4.09 -1.58
N GLY A 289 -3.32 -3.83 -1.82
CA GLY A 289 -2.24 -4.67 -1.28
C GLY A 289 -2.15 -4.51 0.23
N ALA A 290 -2.07 -3.26 0.70
CA ALA A 290 -2.06 -2.96 2.13
C ALA A 290 -3.34 -3.46 2.84
N LEU A 291 -4.49 -3.40 2.15
CA LEU A 291 -5.75 -3.93 2.66
C LEU A 291 -5.73 -5.47 2.78
N ASP A 292 -5.23 -6.19 1.78
CA ASP A 292 -5.08 -7.66 1.84
C ASP A 292 -4.13 -8.09 2.97
N ASP A 293 -2.99 -7.40 3.10
CA ASP A 293 -2.00 -7.64 4.15
C ASP A 293 -2.56 -7.36 5.55
N ALA A 294 -3.38 -6.32 5.71
CA ALA A 294 -4.04 -6.06 6.98
C ALA A 294 -5.09 -7.11 7.33
N ILE A 295 -5.86 -7.58 6.35
CA ILE A 295 -6.83 -8.66 6.54
C ILE A 295 -6.11 -9.96 6.90
N GLU A 296 -4.93 -10.22 6.34
CA GLU A 296 -4.07 -11.33 6.74
C GLU A 296 -3.69 -11.26 8.22
N ARG A 297 -3.13 -10.14 8.64
CA ARG A 297 -2.72 -9.92 10.04
C ARG A 297 -3.90 -10.04 10.99
N LEU A 298 -5.05 -9.48 10.62
CA LEU A 298 -6.29 -9.58 11.40
C LEU A 298 -6.78 -11.03 11.50
N SER A 299 -6.72 -11.79 10.40
CA SER A 299 -7.11 -13.22 10.39
C SER A 299 -6.23 -14.03 11.33
N LEU A 300 -4.91 -13.77 11.33
CA LEU A 300 -3.96 -14.41 12.23
C LEU A 300 -4.17 -14.00 13.70
N TYR A 301 -4.52 -12.72 13.95
CA TYR A 301 -4.75 -12.20 15.29
C TYR A 301 -6.02 -12.76 15.96
N VAL A 302 -7.15 -12.78 15.24
CA VAL A 302 -8.42 -13.24 15.81
C VAL A 302 -8.49 -14.75 15.97
N GLY A 303 -7.65 -15.50 15.24
CA GLY A 303 -7.66 -16.96 15.25
C GLY A 303 -8.81 -17.57 14.43
N GLY A 304 -8.63 -18.82 14.00
CA GLY A 304 -9.47 -19.48 12.98
C GLY A 304 -10.99 -19.39 13.25
N GLY A 305 -11.74 -18.90 12.27
CA GLY A 305 -13.21 -18.85 12.30
C GLY A 305 -13.81 -17.69 13.10
N ALA A 306 -13.00 -16.93 13.84
CA ALA A 306 -13.49 -15.81 14.63
C ALA A 306 -13.90 -14.61 13.75
N LYS A 307 -14.80 -13.78 14.29
CA LYS A 307 -15.25 -12.54 13.65
C LYS A 307 -14.21 -11.45 13.84
N ILE A 308 -13.88 -10.73 12.77
CA ILE A 308 -13.09 -9.50 12.81
C ILE A 308 -14.03 -8.36 13.18
N ASP A 309 -13.89 -7.85 14.40
CA ASP A 309 -14.64 -6.71 14.93
C ASP A 309 -13.80 -5.42 14.89
N ALA A 310 -14.40 -4.31 15.32
CA ALA A 310 -13.72 -3.00 15.27
C ALA A 310 -12.56 -2.93 16.27
N ALA A 311 -12.64 -3.63 17.40
CA ALA A 311 -11.59 -3.65 18.40
C ALA A 311 -10.33 -4.38 17.89
N ALA A 312 -10.50 -5.48 17.16
CA ALA A 312 -9.39 -6.17 16.49
C ALA A 312 -8.74 -5.29 15.43
N VAL A 313 -9.54 -4.54 14.66
CA VAL A 313 -9.02 -3.57 13.68
C VAL A 313 -8.20 -2.49 14.39
N GLU A 314 -8.71 -1.91 15.47
CA GLU A 314 -8.00 -0.87 16.22
C GLU A 314 -6.70 -1.37 16.87
N ALA A 315 -6.68 -2.62 17.35
CA ALA A 315 -5.51 -3.23 17.99
C ALA A 315 -4.41 -3.63 16.99
N CYS A 316 -4.78 -4.05 15.77
CA CYS A 316 -3.82 -4.61 14.80
C CYS A 316 -3.50 -3.68 13.63
N VAL A 317 -4.40 -2.75 13.31
CA VAL A 317 -4.23 -1.84 12.18
C VAL A 317 -3.99 -0.46 12.76
N SER A 318 -2.71 -0.12 12.90
CA SER A 318 -2.30 1.27 13.01
C SER A 318 -2.91 2.01 11.82
N ARG A 319 -3.42 3.23 12.05
CA ARG A 319 -3.91 4.09 10.96
C ARG A 319 -2.74 4.38 10.03
N VAL A 320 -2.61 3.55 9.01
CA VAL A 320 -2.00 3.91 7.74
C VAL A 320 -3.12 4.57 6.94
N ALA A 321 -3.80 5.54 7.55
CA ALA A 321 -4.37 6.55 6.71
C ALA A 321 -3.12 7.08 6.04
N ALA A 322 -3.02 6.87 4.72
CA ALA A 322 -2.25 7.78 3.90
C ALA A 322 -2.86 9.14 4.21
N ASP A 323 -2.40 9.79 5.29
CA ASP A 323 -2.74 11.13 5.67
C ASP A 323 -2.19 11.92 4.52
N SER A 324 -3.11 12.08 3.58
CA SER A 324 -2.71 12.27 2.20
C SER A 324 -1.84 13.51 2.20
N ILE A 325 -0.87 13.58 1.31
CA ILE A 325 -0.13 14.83 1.18
C ILE A 325 -1.10 16.00 0.99
N TRP A 326 -2.31 15.75 0.46
CA TRP A 326 -3.45 16.67 0.48
C TRP A 326 -3.86 17.11 1.89
N ALA A 327 -4.09 16.22 2.86
CA ALA A 327 -4.41 16.59 4.24
C ALA A 327 -3.36 17.52 4.88
N LEU A 328 -2.06 17.22 4.72
CA LEU A 328 -0.99 18.12 5.18
C LEU A 328 -1.06 19.47 4.48
N VAL A 329 -1.16 19.43 3.16
CA VAL A 329 -1.17 20.61 2.31
C VAL A 329 -2.38 21.52 2.59
N ASP A 330 -3.55 20.92 2.79
CA ASP A 330 -4.80 21.60 3.09
C ASP A 330 -4.76 22.17 4.52
N ALA A 331 -4.19 21.44 5.49
CA ALA A 331 -3.95 21.95 6.84
C ALA A 331 -3.00 23.15 6.86
N VAL A 332 -1.90 23.11 6.09
CA VAL A 332 -1.00 24.26 5.91
C VAL A 332 -1.74 25.43 5.22
N GLY A 333 -2.55 25.14 4.21
CA GLY A 333 -3.40 26.11 3.51
C GLY A 333 -4.43 26.79 4.43
N MET A 334 -4.99 26.05 5.38
CA MET A 334 -5.94 26.54 6.37
C MET A 334 -5.27 27.17 7.61
N ARG A 335 -3.94 27.05 7.74
CA ARG A 335 -3.15 27.41 8.93
C ARG A 335 -3.56 26.67 10.20
N ASP A 336 -3.99 25.43 10.05
CA ASP A 336 -4.25 24.55 11.19
C ASP A 336 -2.95 23.84 11.59
N THR A 337 -2.22 24.43 12.54
CA THR A 337 -0.93 23.91 13.00
C THR A 337 -1.03 22.51 13.56
N LYS A 338 -2.11 22.20 14.31
CA LYS A 338 -2.28 20.89 14.95
C LYS A 338 -2.43 19.82 13.87
N ARG A 339 -3.37 20.01 12.95
CA ARG A 339 -3.59 19.04 11.86
C ARG A 339 -2.39 18.95 10.91
N ALA A 340 -1.67 20.04 10.69
CA ALA A 340 -0.48 20.03 9.85
C ALA A 340 0.66 19.20 10.47
N LEU A 341 0.88 19.30 11.78
CA LEU A 341 1.89 18.48 12.47
C LEU A 341 1.48 17.01 12.56
N GLU A 342 0.21 16.72 12.85
CA GLU A 342 -0.31 15.33 12.84
C GLU A 342 -0.13 14.68 11.46
N ALA A 343 -0.51 15.39 10.39
CA ALA A 343 -0.35 14.90 9.01
C ALA A 343 1.13 14.76 8.60
N ALA A 344 2.01 15.67 9.05
CA ALA A 344 3.43 15.57 8.77
C ALA A 344 4.08 14.39 9.52
N GLY A 345 3.74 14.18 10.80
CA GLY A 345 4.19 13.04 11.59
C GLY A 345 3.79 11.71 10.95
N SER A 346 2.53 11.60 10.54
CA SER A 346 2.02 10.42 9.81
C SER A 346 2.79 10.15 8.50
N LEU A 347 3.13 11.18 7.73
CA LEU A 347 3.96 11.01 6.52
C LEU A 347 5.38 10.54 6.85
N LEU A 348 5.98 11.08 7.91
CA LEU A 348 7.31 10.68 8.37
C LEU A 348 7.32 9.24 8.90
N ASP A 349 6.30 8.83 9.65
CA ASP A 349 6.10 7.46 10.14
C ASP A 349 5.98 6.47 8.97
N ASN A 350 5.36 6.90 7.87
CA ASN A 350 5.27 6.17 6.60
C ASN A 350 6.59 6.18 5.78
N ARG A 351 7.72 6.58 6.38
CA ARG A 351 9.05 6.63 5.76
C ARG A 351 9.16 7.56 4.55
N GLU A 352 8.27 8.54 4.41
CA GLU A 352 8.41 9.57 3.38
C GLU A 352 9.58 10.49 3.73
N ALA A 353 10.45 10.75 2.75
CA ALA A 353 11.62 11.60 2.97
C ALA A 353 11.17 13.06 3.30
N PRO A 354 11.71 13.71 4.35
CA PRO A 354 11.34 15.08 4.72
C PRO A 354 11.45 16.08 3.54
N LEU A 355 12.45 15.88 2.69
CA LEU A 355 12.66 16.71 1.49
C LEU A 355 11.53 16.56 0.47
N ARG A 356 10.99 15.36 0.31
CA ARG A 356 9.84 15.10 -0.56
C ARG A 356 8.58 15.76 -0.01
N ILE A 357 8.34 15.66 1.30
CA ILE A 357 7.21 16.33 1.97
C ILE A 357 7.29 17.85 1.76
N LEU A 358 8.47 18.44 1.99
CA LEU A 358 8.71 19.87 1.78
C LEU A 358 8.45 20.31 0.33
N ALA A 359 8.93 19.54 -0.64
CA ALA A 359 8.73 19.81 -2.06
C ALA A 359 7.23 19.83 -2.44
N MET A 360 6.44 18.96 -1.82
CA MET A 360 4.99 18.89 -2.06
C MET A 360 4.25 20.06 -1.43
N VAL A 361 4.60 20.47 -0.21
CA VAL A 361 4.08 21.71 0.42
C VAL A 361 4.41 22.92 -0.46
N ALA A 362 5.66 23.01 -0.95
CA ALA A 362 6.08 24.08 -1.84
C ALA A 362 5.28 24.10 -3.16
N ARG A 363 4.97 22.94 -3.73
CA ARG A 363 4.12 22.84 -4.92
C ARG A 363 2.73 23.39 -4.67
N GLN A 364 2.09 23.06 -3.55
CA GLN A 364 0.78 23.63 -3.27
C GLN A 364 0.83 25.13 -3.04
N LEU A 365 1.78 25.64 -2.24
CA LEU A 365 1.85 27.07 -1.99
C LEU A 365 2.06 27.86 -3.30
N ARG A 366 2.73 27.29 -4.31
CA ARG A 366 2.74 27.84 -5.68
C ARG A 366 1.35 27.88 -6.32
N ILE A 367 0.56 26.82 -6.20
CA ILE A 367 -0.82 26.79 -6.72
C ILE A 367 -1.67 27.84 -6.00
N VAL A 368 -1.57 27.96 -4.67
CA VAL A 368 -2.27 28.97 -3.87
C VAL A 368 -1.85 30.39 -4.27
N ALA A 369 -0.55 30.62 -4.52
CA ALA A 369 -0.05 31.90 -4.99
C ALA A 369 -0.59 32.27 -6.38
N LYS A 370 -0.58 31.33 -7.33
CA LYS A 370 -1.17 31.53 -8.66
C LYS A 370 -2.68 31.75 -8.59
N MET A 371 -3.37 31.04 -7.70
CA MET A 371 -4.80 31.22 -7.46
C MET A 371 -5.07 32.62 -6.91
N ARG A 372 -4.26 33.11 -5.97
CA ARG A 372 -4.38 34.47 -5.44
C ARG A 372 -4.17 35.52 -6.53
N ASP A 373 -3.15 35.36 -7.37
CA ASP A 373 -2.90 36.24 -8.52
C ASP A 373 -4.06 36.25 -9.52
N ALA A 374 -4.64 35.08 -9.81
CA ALA A 374 -5.82 34.95 -10.65
C ALA A 374 -7.04 35.67 -10.07
N LEU A 375 -7.28 35.53 -8.75
CA LEU A 375 -8.35 36.24 -8.05
C LEU A 375 -8.15 37.76 -8.03
N LEU A 376 -6.91 38.23 -7.88
CA LEU A 376 -6.58 39.66 -7.97
C LEU A 376 -6.74 40.22 -9.39
N SER A 377 -6.54 39.38 -10.40
CA SER A 377 -6.80 39.71 -11.82
C SER A 377 -8.31 39.75 -12.17
N GLY A 378 -9.20 39.52 -11.19
CA GLY A 378 -10.66 39.55 -11.39
C GLY A 378 -11.30 38.21 -11.79
N LEU A 379 -10.52 37.15 -12.00
CA LEU A 379 -11.05 35.82 -12.32
C LEU A 379 -11.70 35.17 -11.10
N ARG A 380 -12.68 34.27 -11.32
CA ARG A 380 -13.40 33.59 -10.24
C ARG A 380 -13.57 32.10 -10.53
N GLY A 381 -13.76 31.31 -9.48
CA GLY A 381 -14.18 29.91 -9.58
C GLY A 381 -13.26 29.05 -10.45
N GLY A 382 -13.86 28.35 -11.42
CA GLY A 382 -13.18 27.40 -12.30
C GLY A 382 -12.10 28.05 -13.18
N ASP A 383 -12.32 29.27 -13.65
CA ASP A 383 -11.36 29.97 -14.53
C ASP A 383 -10.10 30.39 -13.78
N ALA A 384 -10.27 30.82 -12.52
CA ALA A 384 -9.14 31.09 -11.63
C ALA A 384 -8.35 29.80 -11.32
N ALA A 385 -9.04 28.68 -11.10
CA ALA A 385 -8.40 27.38 -10.87
C ALA A 385 -7.64 26.89 -12.11
N ALA A 386 -8.20 27.05 -13.30
CA ALA A 386 -7.55 26.71 -14.57
C ALA A 386 -6.26 27.53 -14.77
N LYS A 387 -6.29 28.85 -14.52
CA LYS A 387 -5.10 29.71 -14.56
C LYS A 387 -4.06 29.30 -13.50
N ALA A 388 -4.50 28.82 -12.34
CA ALA A 388 -3.62 28.31 -11.29
C ALA A 388 -3.02 26.92 -11.58
N GLY A 389 -3.49 26.21 -12.62
CA GLY A 389 -3.08 24.84 -12.95
C GLY A 389 -3.72 23.80 -12.04
N ALA A 390 -4.88 24.11 -11.45
CA ALA A 390 -5.64 23.22 -10.57
C ALA A 390 -6.93 22.72 -11.23
N PRO A 391 -7.37 21.49 -10.95
CA PRO A 391 -8.65 20.97 -11.45
C PRO A 391 -9.86 21.79 -10.95
N PRO A 392 -10.94 21.93 -11.75
CA PRO A 392 -12.12 22.73 -11.38
C PRO A 392 -12.77 22.34 -10.05
N PHE A 393 -12.73 21.06 -9.67
CA PHE A 393 -13.33 20.58 -8.42
C PHE A 393 -12.64 21.14 -7.16
N LYS A 394 -11.36 21.54 -7.24
CA LYS A 394 -10.61 22.16 -6.13
C LYS A 394 -10.76 23.68 -6.05
N ALA A 395 -11.51 24.29 -6.98
CA ALA A 395 -11.61 25.74 -7.08
C ALA A 395 -12.11 26.41 -5.79
N ARG A 396 -13.08 25.79 -5.09
CA ARG A 396 -13.64 26.33 -3.83
C ARG A 396 -12.60 26.37 -2.72
N GLU A 397 -11.99 25.23 -2.41
CA GLU A 397 -10.98 25.10 -1.35
C GLU A 397 -9.72 25.95 -1.61
N LEU A 398 -9.27 26.01 -2.88
CA LEU A 398 -8.15 26.86 -3.27
C LEU A 398 -8.48 28.34 -3.18
N THR A 399 -9.73 28.73 -3.44
CA THR A 399 -10.19 30.12 -3.25
C THR A 399 -10.13 30.49 -1.77
N ASP A 400 -10.61 29.62 -0.88
CA ASP A 400 -10.59 29.86 0.56
C ASP A 400 -9.15 29.94 1.10
N SER A 401 -8.27 29.05 0.62
CA SER A 401 -6.84 29.10 0.94
C SER A 401 -6.19 30.39 0.43
N ALA A 402 -6.40 30.76 -0.83
CA ALA A 402 -5.82 31.96 -1.44
C ALA A 402 -6.26 33.26 -0.75
N ARG A 403 -7.49 33.30 -0.20
CA ARG A 403 -8.00 34.44 0.56
C ARG A 403 -7.31 34.60 1.92
N ARG A 404 -6.87 33.51 2.55
CA ARG A 404 -6.22 33.50 3.87
C ARG A 404 -4.75 33.94 3.84
N PHE A 405 -4.10 33.91 2.69
CA PHE A 405 -2.71 34.35 2.54
C PHE A 405 -2.62 35.69 1.84
N THR A 406 -1.88 36.65 2.39
CA THR A 406 -1.48 37.85 1.63
C THR A 406 -0.29 37.56 0.72
N SER A 407 -0.03 38.42 -0.27
CA SER A 407 1.13 38.28 -1.17
C SER A 407 2.46 38.35 -0.39
N VAL A 408 2.51 39.19 0.65
CA VAL A 408 3.66 39.28 1.57
C VAL A 408 3.84 37.98 2.36
N GLN A 409 2.75 37.37 2.82
CA GLN A 409 2.81 36.10 3.55
C GLN A 409 3.22 34.93 2.65
N LEU A 410 2.82 34.93 1.37
CA LEU A 410 3.27 33.94 0.39
C LEU A 410 4.76 34.09 0.07
N ALA A 411 5.24 35.32 -0.11
CA ALA A 411 6.67 35.58 -0.28
C ALA A 411 7.49 35.07 0.92
N PHE A 412 7.04 35.39 2.14
CA PHE A 412 7.65 34.87 3.36
C PHE A 412 7.61 33.34 3.41
N ALA A 413 6.50 32.72 3.03
CA ALA A 413 6.38 31.27 2.99
C ALA A 413 7.38 30.62 2.02
N PHE A 414 7.61 31.21 0.83
CA PHE A 414 8.62 30.73 -0.09
C PHE A 414 10.03 30.86 0.46
N ASP A 415 10.35 31.94 1.18
CA ASP A 415 11.64 32.05 1.84
C ASP A 415 11.81 30.98 2.93
N VAL A 416 10.77 30.69 3.73
CA VAL A 416 10.81 29.61 4.74
C VAL A 416 11.05 28.25 4.09
N LEU A 417 10.37 27.98 2.98
CA LEU A 417 10.57 26.75 2.20
C LEU A 417 11.99 26.67 1.62
N ALA A 418 12.55 27.78 1.14
CA ALA A 418 13.90 27.83 0.61
C ALA A 418 14.96 27.59 1.71
N ASP A 419 14.80 28.22 2.88
CA ASP A 419 15.67 28.00 4.04
C ASP A 419 15.61 26.53 4.51
N ALA A 420 14.41 25.95 4.54
CA ALA A 420 14.21 24.54 4.92
C ALA A 420 14.81 23.58 3.88
N ASP A 421 14.67 23.85 2.59
CA ASP A 421 15.27 23.03 1.51
C ASP A 421 16.80 23.02 1.60
N LEU A 422 17.40 24.20 1.85
CA LEU A 422 18.84 24.33 2.06
C LEU A 422 19.29 23.57 3.32
N ALA A 423 18.54 23.69 4.41
CA ALA A 423 18.84 22.98 5.66
C ALA A 423 18.73 21.46 5.50
N LEU A 424 17.72 20.96 4.77
CA LEU A 424 17.56 19.52 4.51
C LEU A 424 18.66 18.95 3.60
N LYS A 425 19.20 19.74 2.68
CA LYS A 425 20.27 19.31 1.76
C LYS A 425 21.68 19.42 2.33
N GLY A 426 21.91 20.39 3.22
CA GLY A 426 23.28 20.78 3.63
C GLY A 426 23.56 20.76 5.13
N SER A 427 22.57 20.56 6.00
CA SER A 427 22.79 20.64 7.45
C SER A 427 22.96 19.27 8.11
N LYS A 428 23.64 19.24 9.28
CA LYS A 428 23.72 18.06 10.15
C LYS A 428 22.49 17.90 11.06
N ARG A 429 21.45 18.72 10.88
CA ARG A 429 20.24 18.66 11.71
C ARG A 429 19.38 17.46 11.28
N PRO A 430 18.66 16.81 12.22
CA PRO A 430 17.66 15.80 11.85
C PRO A 430 16.62 16.39 10.89
N GLY A 431 16.37 15.72 9.76
CA GLY A 431 15.50 16.24 8.71
C GLY A 431 14.04 16.42 9.15
N GLU A 432 13.57 15.57 10.06
CA GLU A 432 12.24 15.64 10.68
C GLU A 432 12.06 16.98 11.42
N LEU A 433 13.03 17.35 12.26
CA LEU A 433 13.00 18.59 13.03
C LEU A 433 12.99 19.84 12.13
N VAL A 434 13.75 19.81 11.02
CA VAL A 434 13.78 20.91 10.05
C VAL A 434 12.42 21.07 9.36
N LEU A 435 11.77 19.95 9.04
CA LEU A 435 10.45 19.95 8.43
C LEU A 435 9.37 20.48 9.40
N GLU A 436 9.37 20.00 10.65
CA GLU A 436 8.43 20.46 11.68
C GLU A 436 8.57 21.96 11.96
N GLU A 437 9.80 22.47 12.09
CA GLU A 437 10.08 23.89 12.26
C GLU A 437 9.55 24.73 11.08
N ALA A 438 9.73 24.22 9.85
CA ALA A 438 9.21 24.87 8.66
C ALA A 438 7.67 24.93 8.69
N ILE A 439 6.99 23.83 9.02
CA ILE A 439 5.52 23.76 9.11
C ILE A 439 5.00 24.71 10.19
N LEU A 440 5.59 24.71 11.39
CA LEU A 440 5.25 25.63 12.47
C LEU A 440 5.35 27.09 12.02
N THR A 441 6.43 27.43 11.32
CA THR A 441 6.67 28.78 10.82
C THR A 441 5.68 29.19 9.73
N LEU A 442 5.34 28.27 8.82
CA LEU A 442 4.35 28.48 7.77
C LEU A 442 2.94 28.72 8.34
N CYS A 443 2.51 27.92 9.32
CA CYS A 443 1.20 28.07 9.96
C CYS A 443 1.11 29.32 10.84
N ALA A 444 2.19 29.73 11.51
CA ALA A 444 2.22 30.94 12.33
C ALA A 444 2.03 32.22 11.49
N GLY A 445 2.44 32.23 10.22
CA GLY A 445 2.13 33.29 9.26
C GLY A 445 2.63 34.69 9.60
N ARG A 446 3.59 34.80 10.53
CA ARG A 446 4.21 36.06 10.95
C ARG A 446 5.54 36.23 10.23
N PRO A 447 5.69 37.24 9.36
CA PRO A 447 7.01 37.59 8.85
C PRO A 447 7.84 38.11 10.03
N ARG A 448 8.89 37.39 10.42
CA ARG A 448 9.90 37.92 11.36
C ARG A 448 10.74 38.96 10.62
N ILE A 449 10.20 40.17 10.47
CA ILE A 449 10.84 41.28 9.74
C ILE A 449 12.19 41.67 10.35
N ARG A 450 12.43 41.39 11.65
CA ARG A 450 13.60 41.90 12.38
C ARG A 450 14.90 41.08 12.32
N GLU A 451 14.89 39.78 11.96
CA GLU A 451 16.12 38.96 12.02
C GLU A 451 16.78 38.70 10.64
N ARG A 452 16.05 38.81 9.52
CA ARG A 452 16.55 38.41 8.20
C ARG A 452 17.40 39.46 7.47
N VAL A 453 17.15 40.76 7.69
CA VAL A 453 18.01 41.83 7.14
C VAL A 453 19.44 41.71 7.68
N ALA A 454 19.61 41.22 8.92
CA ALA A 454 20.91 40.97 9.52
C ALA A 454 21.62 39.69 9.02
N ARG A 455 20.88 38.72 8.45
CA ARG A 455 21.47 37.50 7.87
C ARG A 455 21.89 37.70 6.40
N ARG A 456 21.09 38.41 5.58
CA ARG A 456 21.44 38.70 4.18
C ARG A 456 22.69 39.58 4.02
N SER A 457 22.98 40.44 5.01
CA SER A 457 24.19 41.28 5.02
C SER A 457 25.45 40.54 5.48
N ARG A 458 25.34 39.33 6.04
CA ARG A 458 26.48 38.48 6.44
C ARG A 458 26.90 37.46 5.39
N THR A 459 26.05 37.11 4.44
CA THR A 459 26.36 36.18 3.34
C THR A 459 26.96 36.85 2.10
N TYR A 460 27.09 38.18 2.11
CA TYR A 460 27.70 38.99 1.04
C TYR A 460 29.00 39.71 1.47
N LYS A 461 29.56 39.32 2.62
CA LYS A 461 30.96 39.57 3.00
C LYS A 461 31.66 38.23 3.07
#